data_AF-A0A1Y1UY89-F1
#
_entry.id   AF-A0A1Y1UY89-F1
#
_cell.length_a   1.000
_cell.length_b   1.000
_cell.length_c   1.000
_cell.angle_alpha   90.00
_cell.angle_beta   90.00
_cell.angle_gamma   90.00
#
_symmetry.space_group_name_H-M   'P 1'
#
loop_
_entity.id
_entity.type
_entity.pdbx_description
1 polymer ?
#
loop_
_entity_poly.entity_id
_entity_poly.type
_entity_poly.pdbx_seq_one_letter_code
_entity_poly.pdbx_strand_id
1 'polypeptide(L)'
;MKNFDLNTMFNYIEGSTINIDNFNIENGHFLNGAINYAEPHRLGSIDIRNSRFKNIKSENGPIIRIDEMADKYESTIKFDNVAIQETEAQDRGGVVFSTNKYTNQILSFNNCKFIDTKANSGSICYALDTKSEPYFSNKNEIFNYHTFSTNPIKLEFDTESEREFTILSGDTIHDNIKFILVDDY
;
A
#
# COMPACT_ATOMS: atom_id res chain seq x y z
N MET A 1 -8.89 -6.06 20.14
CA MET A 1 -9.66 -7.12 19.46
C MET A 1 -8.72 -8.22 19.02
N LYS A 2 -9.10 -9.51 19.06
CA LYS A 2 -8.23 -10.61 18.62
C LYS A 2 -9.00 -11.69 17.87
N ASN A 3 -8.32 -12.44 17.00
CA ASN A 3 -8.82 -13.64 16.31
C ASN A 3 -10.10 -13.37 15.51
N PHE A 4 -9.96 -12.70 14.37
CA PHE A 4 -11.09 -12.29 13.55
C PHE A 4 -10.81 -12.47 12.06
N ASP A 5 -11.89 -12.57 11.30
CA ASP A 5 -11.90 -12.54 9.85
C ASP A 5 -13.05 -11.61 9.42
N LEU A 6 -12.72 -10.47 8.82
CA LEU A 6 -13.67 -9.39 8.53
C LEU A 6 -13.44 -8.82 7.13
N ASN A 7 -14.48 -8.28 6.51
CA ASN A 7 -14.30 -7.55 5.25
C ASN A 7 -13.51 -6.25 5.45
N THR A 8 -13.86 -5.51 6.49
CA THR A 8 -13.21 -4.28 6.94
C THR A 8 -13.53 -4.10 8.41
N MET A 9 -12.78 -3.27 9.12
CA MET A 9 -13.07 -2.97 10.52
C MET A 9 -13.94 -1.71 10.68
N PHE A 10 -13.48 -0.61 10.09
CA PHE A 10 -14.10 0.70 10.31
C PHE A 10 -15.06 1.00 9.18
N ASN A 11 -16.36 1.03 9.53
CA ASN A 11 -17.42 1.44 8.63
C ASN A 11 -17.83 2.87 9.00
N TYR A 12 -17.75 3.77 8.02
CA TYR A 12 -17.98 5.19 8.17
C TYR A 12 -18.64 5.71 6.89
N ILE A 13 -19.38 6.80 7.01
CA ILE A 13 -20.12 7.43 5.92
C ILE A 13 -19.63 8.87 5.70
N GLU A 14 -20.16 9.51 4.66
CA GLU A 14 -19.84 10.90 4.34
C GLU A 14 -19.99 11.84 5.55
N GLY A 15 -18.96 12.65 5.80
CA GLY A 15 -18.94 13.63 6.89
C GLY A 15 -18.80 13.05 8.31
N SER A 16 -18.73 11.73 8.45
CA SER A 16 -18.52 11.11 9.77
C SER A 16 -17.06 11.18 10.23
N THR A 17 -16.86 11.10 11.55
CA THR A 17 -15.52 11.07 12.16
C THR A 17 -15.42 9.90 13.14
N ILE A 18 -14.37 9.09 13.01
CA ILE A 18 -14.03 8.02 13.96
C ILE A 18 -12.71 8.40 14.64
N ASN A 19 -12.72 8.48 15.98
CA ASN A 19 -11.53 8.71 16.78
C ASN A 19 -11.24 7.47 17.63
N ILE A 20 -9.99 7.00 17.58
CA ILE A 20 -9.55 5.77 18.24
C ILE A 20 -8.27 6.09 18.99
N ASP A 21 -8.23 5.73 20.26
CA ASP A 21 -7.06 5.91 21.10
C ASP A 21 -6.83 4.66 21.95
N ASN A 22 -5.57 4.29 22.14
CA ASN A 22 -5.14 3.14 22.93
C ASN A 22 -5.84 1.83 22.54
N PHE A 23 -5.89 1.56 21.23
CA PHE A 23 -6.59 0.41 20.68
C PHE A 23 -5.63 -0.61 20.09
N ASN A 24 -5.76 -1.86 20.52
CA ASN A 24 -4.87 -2.94 20.09
C ASN A 24 -5.66 -4.02 19.35
N ILE A 25 -5.25 -4.34 18.12
CA ILE A 25 -5.76 -5.46 17.35
C ILE A 25 -4.68 -6.47 17.01
N GLU A 26 -5.02 -7.75 17.10
CA GLU A 26 -4.07 -8.83 16.92
C GLU A 26 -4.69 -10.04 16.23
N ASN A 27 -3.89 -10.78 15.45
CA ASN A 27 -4.27 -12.07 14.85
C ASN A 27 -5.56 -11.97 14.04
N GLY A 28 -5.49 -11.22 12.95
CA GLY A 28 -6.66 -10.87 12.17
C GLY A 28 -6.44 -11.03 10.68
N HIS A 29 -7.55 -11.24 9.97
CA HIS A 29 -7.59 -11.17 8.52
C HIS A 29 -8.62 -10.12 8.07
N PHE A 30 -8.24 -9.29 7.10
CA PHE A 30 -9.14 -8.35 6.44
C PHE A 30 -9.19 -8.56 4.94
N LEU A 31 -10.38 -8.67 4.36
CA LEU A 31 -10.52 -8.76 2.90
C LEU A 31 -10.12 -7.46 2.19
N ASN A 32 -10.52 -6.31 2.73
CA ASN A 32 -10.29 -4.99 2.14
C ASN A 32 -9.50 -4.05 3.06
N GLY A 33 -8.68 -4.61 3.94
CA GLY A 33 -7.98 -3.83 4.97
C GLY A 33 -8.88 -3.36 6.12
N ALA A 34 -8.26 -3.04 7.26
CA ALA A 34 -8.97 -2.52 8.43
C ALA A 34 -9.77 -1.24 8.12
N ILE A 35 -9.19 -0.37 7.29
CA ILE A 35 -9.84 0.79 6.68
C ILE A 35 -9.82 0.58 5.18
N ASN A 36 -11.00 0.52 4.57
CA ASN A 36 -11.16 0.61 3.12
C ASN A 36 -11.76 1.97 2.78
N TYR A 37 -11.09 2.71 1.90
CA TYR A 37 -11.52 4.01 1.41
C TYR A 37 -11.83 3.87 -0.10
N ALA A 38 -13.13 3.89 -0.42
CA ALA A 38 -13.65 3.63 -1.76
C ALA A 38 -15.02 4.31 -1.97
N GLU A 39 -15.31 4.67 -3.22
CA GLU A 39 -16.63 5.18 -3.63
C GLU A 39 -17.69 4.06 -3.65
N PRO A 40 -18.98 4.39 -3.45
CA PRO A 40 -19.55 5.71 -3.19
C PRO A 40 -19.81 6.00 -1.70
N HIS A 41 -19.25 5.23 -0.76
CA HIS A 41 -19.82 5.16 0.60
C HIS A 41 -18.88 5.48 1.77
N ARG A 42 -17.60 5.83 1.54
CA ARG A 42 -16.60 5.89 2.62
C ARG A 42 -15.78 7.18 2.62
N LEU A 43 -16.47 8.31 2.73
CA LEU A 43 -15.92 9.67 2.66
C LEU A 43 -15.96 10.38 4.03
N GLY A 44 -15.28 9.82 5.02
CA GLY A 44 -15.21 10.37 6.39
C GLY A 44 -13.78 10.48 6.88
N SER A 45 -13.62 10.96 8.12
CA SER A 45 -12.32 11.09 8.76
C SER A 45 -12.09 10.01 9.82
N ILE A 46 -10.89 9.48 9.87
CA ILE A 46 -10.44 8.50 10.87
C ILE A 46 -9.14 9.00 11.49
N ASP A 47 -9.09 9.03 12.81
CA ASP A 47 -7.90 9.36 13.59
C ASP A 47 -7.60 8.25 14.59
N ILE A 48 -6.44 7.61 14.46
CA ILE A 48 -6.00 6.48 15.28
C ILE A 48 -4.71 6.83 16.00
N ARG A 49 -4.72 6.77 17.33
CA ARG A 49 -3.62 7.20 18.19
C ARG A 49 -3.20 6.12 19.17
N ASN A 50 -1.92 6.12 19.54
CA ASN A 50 -1.35 5.30 20.62
C ASN A 50 -1.77 3.82 20.56
N SER A 51 -1.87 3.27 19.35
CA SER A 51 -2.54 2.01 19.07
C SER A 51 -1.56 0.98 18.50
N ARG A 52 -1.99 -0.28 18.43
CA ARG A 52 -1.19 -1.36 17.84
C ARG A 52 -2.00 -2.24 16.89
N PHE A 53 -1.42 -2.52 15.74
CA PHE A 53 -1.89 -3.51 14.77
C PHE A 53 -0.82 -4.60 14.69
N LYS A 54 -1.16 -5.84 15.05
CA LYS A 54 -0.20 -6.94 15.08
C LYS A 54 -0.71 -8.20 14.38
N ASN A 55 0.12 -8.86 13.57
CA ASN A 55 -0.25 -10.12 12.91
C ASN A 55 -1.58 -10.01 12.14
N ILE A 56 -1.62 -9.05 11.21
CA ILE A 56 -2.79 -8.73 10.40
C ILE A 56 -2.50 -9.07 8.95
N LYS A 57 -3.41 -9.83 8.32
CA LYS A 57 -3.23 -10.35 6.96
C LYS A 57 -4.32 -9.85 6.01
N SER A 58 -3.98 -9.74 4.73
CA SER A 58 -4.94 -9.54 3.64
C SER A 58 -4.35 -9.95 2.29
N GLU A 59 -5.15 -9.86 1.22
CA GLU A 59 -4.64 -9.92 -0.15
C GLU A 59 -3.75 -8.70 -0.46
N ASN A 60 -4.28 -7.50 -0.19
CA ASN A 60 -3.62 -6.21 -0.39
C ASN A 60 -3.90 -5.28 0.79
N GLY A 61 -2.93 -4.50 1.24
CA GLY A 61 -3.11 -3.44 2.24
C GLY A 61 -3.87 -3.89 3.51
N PRO A 62 -3.28 -4.72 4.40
CA PRO A 62 -4.00 -5.29 5.54
C PRO A 62 -4.56 -4.25 6.50
N ILE A 63 -3.93 -3.08 6.57
CA ILE A 63 -4.38 -1.98 7.42
C ILE A 63 -5.20 -1.00 6.60
N ILE A 64 -4.66 -0.56 5.46
CA ILE A 64 -5.28 0.45 4.61
C ILE A 64 -5.39 -0.04 3.16
N ARG A 65 -6.60 0.04 2.62
CA ARG A 65 -6.88 -0.04 1.19
C ARG A 65 -7.54 1.25 0.72
N ILE A 66 -6.99 1.88 -0.31
CA ILE A 66 -7.53 3.09 -0.92
C ILE A 66 -7.66 2.85 -2.42
N ASP A 67 -8.90 2.61 -2.86
CA ASP A 67 -9.20 2.39 -4.27
C ASP A 67 -9.20 3.71 -5.06
N GLU A 68 -9.14 3.62 -6.38
CA GLU A 68 -9.22 4.78 -7.27
C GLU A 68 -10.56 5.53 -7.08
N MET A 69 -10.51 6.85 -7.20
CA MET A 69 -11.69 7.73 -7.14
C MET A 69 -11.68 8.72 -8.28
N ALA A 70 -12.86 9.14 -8.72
CA ALA A 70 -13.00 10.14 -9.77
C ALA A 70 -12.48 11.51 -9.29
N ASP A 71 -12.89 11.90 -8.08
CA ASP A 71 -12.67 13.22 -7.52
C ASP A 71 -11.93 13.18 -6.18
N LYS A 72 -11.42 14.35 -5.78
CA LYS A 72 -10.85 14.55 -4.44
C LYS A 72 -11.99 14.86 -3.48
N TYR A 73 -12.08 14.10 -2.40
CA TYR A 73 -13.02 14.34 -1.31
C TYR A 73 -12.31 14.82 -0.06
N GLU A 74 -13.04 15.58 0.78
CA GLU A 74 -12.56 16.03 2.08
C GLU A 74 -12.61 14.89 3.09
N SER A 75 -11.60 14.02 3.05
CA SER A 75 -11.44 12.92 4.00
C SER A 75 -10.01 12.84 4.48
N THR A 76 -9.84 12.43 5.74
CA THR A 76 -8.52 12.30 6.34
C THR A 76 -8.42 11.02 7.14
N ILE A 77 -7.36 10.26 6.93
CA ILE A 77 -7.00 9.07 7.68
C ILE A 77 -5.64 9.33 8.32
N LYS A 78 -5.59 9.33 9.64
CA LYS A 78 -4.39 9.67 10.39
C LYS A 78 -4.03 8.57 11.37
N PHE A 79 -2.75 8.22 11.38
CA PHE A 79 -2.15 7.38 12.40
C PHE A 79 -1.11 8.21 13.15
N ASP A 80 -1.21 8.26 14.47
CA ASP A 80 -0.25 8.97 15.33
C ASP A 80 0.24 8.05 16.45
N ASN A 81 1.56 7.87 16.54
CA ASN A 81 2.19 7.00 17.52
C ASN A 81 1.61 5.57 17.51
N VAL A 82 1.46 5.00 16.31
CA VAL A 82 0.91 3.65 16.10
C VAL A 82 2.03 2.67 15.77
N ALA A 83 1.99 1.49 16.40
CA ALA A 83 2.87 0.37 16.06
C ALA A 83 2.13 -0.61 15.13
N ILE A 84 2.69 -0.83 13.94
CA ILE A 84 2.19 -1.77 12.93
C ILE A 84 3.25 -2.87 12.79
N GLN A 85 2.89 -4.09 13.18
CA GLN A 85 3.83 -5.17 13.38
C GLN A 85 3.34 -6.47 12.75
N GLU A 86 4.25 -7.23 12.14
CA GLU A 86 3.96 -8.57 11.62
C GLU A 86 2.76 -8.56 10.65
N THR A 87 2.62 -7.52 9.83
CA THR A 87 1.53 -7.45 8.83
C THR A 87 1.97 -8.08 7.51
N GLU A 88 1.04 -8.75 6.84
CA GLU A 88 1.35 -9.53 5.63
C GLU A 88 0.24 -9.33 4.58
N ALA A 89 0.60 -8.74 3.45
CA ALA A 89 -0.21 -8.79 2.23
C ALA A 89 0.28 -9.95 1.35
N GLN A 90 -0.64 -10.67 0.71
CA GLN A 90 -0.27 -11.72 -0.24
C GLN A 90 0.32 -11.15 -1.53
N ASP A 91 -0.16 -9.99 -2.00
CA ASP A 91 0.31 -9.35 -3.23
C ASP A 91 0.99 -8.00 -2.94
N ARG A 92 0.24 -6.92 -2.70
CA ARG A 92 0.80 -5.56 -2.65
C ARG A 92 0.49 -4.82 -1.36
N GLY A 93 1.46 -4.02 -0.92
CA GLY A 93 1.28 -3.08 0.16
C GLY A 93 1.12 -3.77 1.50
N GLY A 94 2.22 -4.13 2.17
CA GLY A 94 2.19 -4.90 3.42
C GLY A 94 1.50 -4.17 4.59
N VAL A 95 1.22 -2.87 4.42
CA VAL A 95 0.37 -2.07 5.30
C VAL A 95 -0.66 -1.30 4.50
N VAL A 96 -0.21 -0.60 3.45
CA VAL A 96 -1.01 0.31 2.62
C VAL A 96 -0.99 -0.17 1.18
N PHE A 97 -2.17 -0.38 0.61
CA PHE A 97 -2.37 -0.47 -0.82
C PHE A 97 -3.19 0.72 -1.31
N SER A 98 -2.69 1.43 -2.32
CA SER A 98 -3.44 2.51 -2.95
C SER A 98 -3.22 2.63 -4.46
N THR A 99 -4.31 2.85 -5.18
CA THR A 99 -4.31 3.25 -6.60
C THR A 99 -4.88 4.66 -6.80
N ASN A 100 -4.93 5.47 -5.75
CA ASN A 100 -5.58 6.78 -5.76
C ASN A 100 -4.56 7.91 -5.85
N LYS A 101 -4.72 8.80 -6.84
CA LYS A 101 -3.82 9.94 -7.06
C LYS A 101 -3.81 10.99 -5.93
N TYR A 102 -4.80 10.96 -5.04
CA TYR A 102 -4.95 11.90 -3.92
C TYR A 102 -4.52 11.32 -2.57
N THR A 103 -3.97 10.10 -2.52
CA THR A 103 -3.63 9.42 -1.26
C THR A 103 -2.68 10.22 -0.38
N ASN A 104 -1.74 10.95 -0.97
CA ASN A 104 -0.82 11.87 -0.27
C ASN A 104 -1.51 12.97 0.55
N GLN A 105 -2.77 13.31 0.23
CA GLN A 105 -3.56 14.32 0.93
C GLN A 105 -4.55 13.71 1.93
N ILE A 106 -4.81 12.41 1.82
CA ILE A 106 -5.83 11.72 2.60
C ILE A 106 -5.16 10.95 3.75
N LEU A 107 -4.02 10.30 3.51
CA LEU A 107 -3.39 9.38 4.46
C LEU A 107 -2.08 9.91 5.02
N SER A 108 -1.94 9.87 6.35
CA SER A 108 -0.69 10.24 7.03
C SER A 108 -0.34 9.35 8.21
N PHE A 109 0.96 9.07 8.37
CA PHE A 109 1.56 8.32 9.47
C PHE A 109 2.57 9.19 10.21
N ASN A 110 2.22 9.57 11.44
CA ASN A 110 3.01 10.41 12.32
C ASN A 110 3.62 9.56 13.43
N ASN A 111 4.95 9.58 13.58
CA ASN A 111 5.68 8.83 14.61
C ASN A 111 5.30 7.34 14.70
N CYS A 112 4.99 6.71 13.56
CA CYS A 112 4.57 5.32 13.49
C CYS A 112 5.78 4.38 13.36
N LYS A 113 5.63 3.15 13.84
CA LYS A 113 6.63 2.09 13.71
C LYS A 113 6.10 0.97 12.84
N PHE A 114 6.91 0.54 11.88
CA PHE A 114 6.60 -0.54 10.96
C PHE A 114 7.65 -1.65 11.16
N ILE A 115 7.22 -2.79 11.66
CA ILE A 115 8.12 -3.88 12.09
C ILE A 115 7.65 -5.17 11.44
N ASP A 116 8.56 -5.84 10.71
CA ASP A 116 8.28 -7.13 10.05
C ASP A 116 7.02 -7.10 9.17
N THR A 117 6.85 -6.03 8.39
CA THR A 117 5.77 -5.90 7.41
C THR A 117 6.18 -6.55 6.08
N LYS A 118 5.27 -7.25 5.40
CA LYS A 118 5.58 -8.08 4.23
C LYS A 118 4.53 -7.94 3.13
N ALA A 119 4.99 -7.95 1.88
CA ALA A 119 4.20 -8.06 0.65
C ALA A 119 5.14 -8.49 -0.49
N ASN A 120 4.61 -8.94 -1.62
CA ASN A 120 5.43 -9.18 -2.82
C ASN A 120 5.97 -7.86 -3.38
N SER A 121 5.16 -6.79 -3.34
CA SER A 121 5.56 -5.43 -3.73
C SER A 121 5.14 -4.41 -2.68
N GLY A 122 6.10 -3.59 -2.23
CA GLY A 122 5.89 -2.57 -1.22
C GLY A 122 5.60 -3.16 0.16
N SER A 123 6.65 -3.55 0.90
CA SER A 123 6.50 -4.19 2.22
C SER A 123 5.78 -3.31 3.24
N ILE A 124 5.80 -1.98 3.08
CA ILE A 124 4.94 -1.04 3.80
C ILE A 124 3.86 -0.51 2.88
N CYS A 125 4.24 0.08 1.74
CA CYS A 125 3.32 0.84 0.91
C CYS A 125 3.46 0.52 -0.57
N TYR A 126 2.33 0.22 -1.19
CA TYR A 126 2.17 0.24 -2.63
C TYR A 126 1.28 1.43 -3.02
N ALA A 127 1.80 2.35 -3.83
CA ALA A 127 1.08 3.54 -4.28
C ALA A 127 0.89 3.55 -5.81
N LEU A 128 0.03 4.43 -6.32
CA LEU A 128 -0.17 4.59 -7.76
C LEU A 128 1.13 5.04 -8.45
N ASP A 129 1.73 6.07 -7.89
CA ASP A 129 2.99 6.70 -8.26
C ASP A 129 3.64 7.35 -7.02
N THR A 130 4.88 7.81 -7.13
CA THR A 130 5.60 8.46 -6.01
C THR A 130 4.97 9.76 -5.53
N LYS A 131 4.19 10.46 -6.36
CA LYS A 131 3.53 11.73 -6.01
C LYS A 131 2.25 11.50 -5.20
N SER A 132 1.61 10.36 -5.41
CA SER A 132 0.40 9.91 -4.73
C SER A 132 0.66 9.24 -3.39
N GLU A 133 1.91 8.91 -3.07
CA GLU A 133 2.25 8.18 -1.84
C GLU A 133 1.77 8.90 -0.56
N PRO A 134 1.26 8.16 0.45
CA PRO A 134 0.92 8.74 1.74
C PRO A 134 2.07 9.51 2.39
N TYR A 135 1.75 10.41 3.31
CA TYR A 135 2.76 11.08 4.11
C TYR A 135 3.27 10.17 5.25
N PHE A 136 4.59 9.98 5.33
CA PHE A 136 5.27 9.31 6.44
C PHE A 136 6.27 10.25 7.09
N SER A 137 6.02 10.65 8.34
CA SER A 137 6.89 11.58 9.09
C SER A 137 8.34 11.08 9.25
N ASN A 138 8.54 9.76 9.31
CA ASN A 138 9.84 9.11 9.45
C ASN A 138 10.26 8.35 8.18
N LYS A 139 9.81 8.76 6.99
CA LYS A 139 10.10 8.05 5.72
C LYS A 139 11.58 7.71 5.56
N ASN A 140 12.47 8.67 5.84
CA ASN A 140 13.92 8.50 5.70
C ASN A 140 14.49 7.39 6.59
N GLU A 141 13.86 7.07 7.72
CA GLU A 141 14.30 6.03 8.64
C GLU A 141 13.82 4.64 8.23
N ILE A 142 12.64 4.58 7.59
CA ILE A 142 11.99 3.32 7.21
C ILE A 142 12.25 2.94 5.75
N PHE A 143 12.76 3.85 4.93
CA PHE A 143 13.00 3.61 3.51
C PHE A 143 14.13 2.60 3.29
N ASN A 144 13.81 1.52 2.58
CA ASN A 144 14.78 0.61 1.98
C ASN A 144 14.24 0.09 0.63
N TYR A 145 15.11 -0.57 -0.13
CA TYR A 145 14.72 -1.23 -1.39
C TYR A 145 13.63 -2.28 -1.11
N HIS A 146 12.48 -2.16 -1.79
CA HIS A 146 11.22 -2.91 -1.61
C HIS A 146 10.26 -2.45 -0.49
N THR A 147 10.60 -1.45 0.33
CA THR A 147 9.63 -0.94 1.34
C THR A 147 8.46 -0.22 0.70
N PHE A 148 8.77 0.57 -0.31
CA PHE A 148 7.82 1.32 -1.10
C PHE A 148 7.90 0.84 -2.54
N SER A 149 6.76 0.70 -3.20
CA SER A 149 6.66 0.32 -4.61
C SER A 149 5.52 1.06 -5.28
N THR A 150 5.59 1.18 -6.60
CA THR A 150 4.52 1.76 -7.41
C THR A 150 4.17 0.86 -8.61
N ASN A 151 3.25 1.31 -9.45
CA ASN A 151 3.05 0.65 -10.73
C ASN A 151 4.32 0.79 -11.60
N PRO A 152 4.71 -0.26 -12.35
CA PRO A 152 5.77 -0.16 -13.33
C PRO A 152 5.52 0.97 -14.34
N ILE A 153 6.54 1.80 -14.58
CA ILE A 153 6.48 2.91 -15.53
C ILE A 153 7.36 2.72 -16.76
N LYS A 154 8.29 1.76 -16.71
CA LYS A 154 9.21 1.48 -17.81
C LYS A 154 9.53 0.00 -17.92
N LEU A 155 9.87 -0.40 -19.14
CA LEU A 155 10.49 -1.67 -19.46
C LEU A 155 11.98 -1.43 -19.65
N GLU A 156 12.79 -2.21 -18.95
CA GLU A 156 14.24 -2.24 -19.17
C GLU A 156 14.64 -3.62 -19.68
N PHE A 157 15.72 -3.68 -20.46
CA PHE A 157 16.29 -4.97 -20.80
C PHE A 157 16.80 -5.65 -19.53
N ASP A 158 16.43 -6.91 -19.37
CA ASP A 158 17.05 -7.73 -18.35
C ASP A 158 18.57 -7.75 -18.57
N THR A 159 19.35 -7.83 -17.49
CA THR A 159 20.82 -7.86 -17.58
C THR A 159 21.34 -9.07 -18.36
N GLU A 160 20.56 -10.15 -18.42
CA GLU A 160 20.85 -11.36 -19.19
C GLU A 160 20.28 -11.31 -20.61
N SER A 161 19.55 -10.26 -20.99
CA SER A 161 19.00 -10.13 -22.34
C SER A 161 20.10 -9.79 -23.34
N GLU A 162 20.06 -10.43 -24.50
CA GLU A 162 20.81 -9.97 -25.65
C GLU A 162 20.37 -8.55 -26.05
N ARG A 163 21.32 -7.72 -26.45
CA ARG A 163 21.12 -6.29 -26.74
C ARG A 163 21.38 -5.92 -28.19
N GLU A 164 22.06 -6.79 -28.92
CA GLU A 164 22.45 -6.56 -30.30
C GLU A 164 21.98 -7.74 -31.13
N PHE A 165 21.15 -7.45 -32.14
CA PHE A 165 20.59 -8.46 -33.02
C PHE A 165 20.91 -8.08 -34.47
N THR A 166 21.40 -9.03 -35.24
CA THR A 166 21.45 -8.91 -36.70
C THR A 166 20.38 -9.79 -37.27
N ILE A 167 19.36 -9.18 -37.87
CA ILE A 167 18.21 -9.88 -38.43
C ILE A 167 18.27 -9.74 -39.95
N LEU A 168 18.33 -10.86 -40.67
CA LEU A 168 18.22 -10.88 -42.13
C LEU A 168 16.77 -11.08 -42.56
N SER A 169 16.46 -10.69 -43.80
CA SER A 169 15.12 -10.87 -44.36
C SER A 169 14.79 -12.37 -44.46
N GLY A 170 13.74 -12.78 -43.75
CA GLY A 170 13.30 -14.18 -43.66
C GLY A 170 13.74 -14.90 -42.38
N ASP A 171 14.54 -14.26 -41.53
CA ASP A 171 14.92 -14.83 -40.23
C ASP A 171 13.75 -14.81 -39.25
N THR A 172 13.67 -15.86 -38.43
CA THR A 172 12.83 -15.87 -37.23
C THR A 172 13.72 -15.58 -36.03
N ILE A 173 13.34 -14.62 -35.20
CA ILE A 173 14.10 -14.29 -33.99
C ILE A 173 13.94 -15.46 -33.01
N HIS A 174 15.05 -16.14 -32.70
CA HIS A 174 15.09 -17.23 -31.74
C HIS A 174 15.70 -16.82 -30.39
N ASP A 175 16.18 -15.58 -30.29
CA ASP A 175 16.90 -15.10 -29.13
C ASP A 175 15.94 -14.70 -27.99
N ASN A 176 16.41 -14.92 -26.76
CA ASN A 176 15.64 -14.62 -25.56
C ASN A 176 15.73 -13.12 -25.24
N ILE A 177 14.89 -12.32 -25.88
CA ILE A 177 14.71 -10.92 -25.50
C ILE A 177 13.93 -10.88 -24.18
N LYS A 178 14.61 -10.56 -23.09
CA LYS A 178 14.03 -10.49 -21.75
C LYS A 178 13.91 -9.03 -21.30
N PHE A 179 12.77 -8.70 -20.71
CA PHE A 179 12.52 -7.39 -20.14
C PHE A 179 12.16 -7.52 -18.67
N ILE A 180 12.56 -6.51 -17.89
CA ILE A 180 12.10 -6.30 -16.51
C ILE A 180 11.18 -5.09 -16.47
N LEU A 181 10.17 -5.18 -15.60
CA LEU A 181 9.29 -4.08 -15.26
C LEU A 181 9.93 -3.29 -14.12
N VAL A 182 10.07 -1.98 -14.31
CA VAL A 182 10.65 -1.08 -13.30
C VAL A 182 9.62 -0.01 -12.92
N ASP A 183 9.45 0.21 -11.62
CA ASP A 183 8.53 1.19 -11.06
C ASP A 183 9.20 2.57 -10.90
N ASP A 184 8.56 3.49 -10.17
CA ASP A 184 9.08 4.85 -9.99
C ASP A 184 10.30 4.93 -9.04
N TYR A 185 10.68 3.82 -8.39
CA TYR A 185 11.72 3.76 -7.38
C TYR A 185 13.10 3.31 -7.90
#